data_AF-A0A7W0WCZ9-F1
#
_entry.id   AF-A0A7W0WCZ9-F1
#
_cell.length_a   1.000
_cell.length_b   1.000
_cell.length_c   1.000
_cell.angle_alpha   90.00
_cell.angle_beta   90.00
_cell.angle_gamma   90.00
#
_symmetry.space_group_name_H-M   'P 1'
#
loop_
_entity.id
_entity.type
_entity.pdbx_description
1 polymer ?
#
loop_
_entity_poly.entity_id
_entity_poly.type
_entity_poly.pdbx_seq_one_letter_code
_entity_poly.pdbx_strand_id
1 'polypeptide(L)'
;MGLPEELERIAELAGASAVLAAEPQPGARIYVCAFVADGAARTWLALGPDGQPVLERRRVREAVAILALCELAEETAAPGDLDELLSQLAALRMTENPPGIDEAEQAVRDLRQVLGAPPVLATPARLDEIGIASRRLEVALGGAEQGSPFAAAMKGASEVVEALQREVESSYRIGLR
;
A
#
# COMPACT_ATOMS: atom_id res chain seq x y z
N MET A 1 0.69 -21.37 4.22
CA MET A 1 0.61 -20.93 2.82
C MET A 1 1.12 -19.50 2.82
N GLY A 2 1.94 -19.11 1.85
CA GLY A 2 2.38 -17.72 1.74
C GLY A 2 1.28 -16.87 1.10
N LEU A 3 1.42 -15.55 1.19
CA LEU A 3 0.50 -14.62 0.55
C LEU A 3 0.42 -14.80 -0.99
N PRO A 4 1.53 -15.02 -1.73
CA PRO A 4 1.44 -15.26 -3.17
C PRO A 4 0.55 -16.44 -3.53
N GLU A 5 0.70 -17.58 -2.85
CA GLU A 5 -0.10 -18.77 -3.12
C GLU A 5 -1.57 -18.58 -2.72
N GLU A 6 -1.84 -17.81 -1.65
CA GLU A 6 -3.20 -17.43 -1.28
C GLU A 6 -3.89 -16.57 -2.37
N LEU A 7 -3.18 -15.59 -2.91
CA LEU A 7 -3.70 -14.69 -3.95
C LEU A 7 -3.97 -15.44 -5.25
N GLU A 8 -3.06 -16.32 -5.67
CA GLU A 8 -3.24 -17.17 -6.85
C GLU A 8 -4.46 -18.08 -6.69
N ARG A 9 -4.59 -18.77 -5.55
CA ARG A 9 -5.76 -19.59 -5.23
C ARG A 9 -7.07 -18.79 -5.30
N ILE A 10 -7.10 -17.59 -4.73
CA ILE A 10 -8.30 -16.73 -4.75
C ILE A 10 -8.60 -16.26 -6.17
N ALA A 11 -7.58 -15.89 -6.95
CA ALA A 11 -7.73 -15.46 -8.33
C ALA A 11 -8.34 -16.57 -9.18
N GLU A 12 -7.83 -17.79 -9.06
CA GLU A 12 -8.35 -18.98 -9.76
C GLU A 12 -9.77 -19.32 -9.33
N LEU A 13 -10.04 -19.36 -8.02
CA LEU A 13 -11.36 -19.67 -7.48
C LEU A 13 -12.44 -18.68 -7.97
N ALA A 14 -12.09 -17.40 -8.05
CA ALA A 14 -13.00 -16.34 -8.45
C ALA A 14 -13.07 -16.13 -9.98
N GLY A 15 -12.05 -16.57 -10.71
CA GLY A 15 -11.80 -16.13 -12.10
C GLY A 15 -11.47 -14.64 -12.18
N ALA A 16 -10.74 -14.11 -11.20
CA ALA A 16 -10.37 -12.70 -11.11
C ALA A 16 -9.13 -12.38 -11.95
N SER A 17 -9.09 -11.19 -12.54
CA SER A 17 -7.94 -10.70 -13.30
C SER A 17 -6.82 -10.20 -12.38
N ALA A 18 -7.18 -9.71 -11.20
CA ALA A 18 -6.24 -9.29 -10.16
C ALA A 18 -6.89 -9.44 -8.77
N VAL A 19 -6.06 -9.68 -7.76
CA VAL A 19 -6.49 -9.84 -6.36
C VAL A 19 -5.53 -9.08 -5.46
N LEU A 20 -6.09 -8.23 -4.59
CA LEU A 20 -5.35 -7.55 -3.53
C LEU A 20 -5.82 -8.09 -2.17
N ALA A 21 -4.90 -8.25 -1.23
CA ALA A 21 -5.22 -8.68 0.12
C ALA A 21 -5.20 -7.49 1.09
N ALA A 22 -6.24 -7.43 1.92
CA ALA A 22 -6.39 -6.45 2.98
C ALA A 22 -6.71 -7.15 4.31
N GLU A 23 -6.21 -6.61 5.40
CA GLU A 23 -6.57 -7.00 6.76
C GLU A 23 -6.80 -5.73 7.60
N PRO A 24 -8.01 -5.13 7.52
CA PRO A 24 -8.31 -3.85 8.18
C PRO A 24 -8.32 -3.94 9.70
N GLN A 25 -8.57 -5.15 10.21
CA GLN A 25 -8.50 -5.50 11.62
C GLN A 25 -7.73 -6.82 11.73
N PRO A 26 -6.93 -7.04 12.79
CA PRO A 26 -6.19 -8.29 12.95
C PRO A 26 -7.08 -9.53 12.79
N GLY A 27 -6.69 -10.43 11.89
CA GLY A 27 -7.44 -11.65 11.55
C GLY A 27 -8.64 -11.46 10.61
N ALA A 28 -9.02 -10.23 10.24
CA ALA A 28 -10.14 -9.95 9.34
C ALA A 28 -9.70 -9.89 7.86
N ARG A 29 -9.08 -10.97 7.37
CA ARG A 29 -8.58 -11.07 5.99
C ARG A 29 -9.71 -10.94 4.96
N ILE A 30 -9.52 -10.05 3.98
CA ILE A 30 -10.41 -9.83 2.85
C ILE A 30 -9.56 -9.73 1.58
N TYR A 31 -10.02 -10.38 0.51
CA TYR A 31 -9.41 -10.29 -0.80
C TYR A 31 -10.31 -9.48 -1.73
N VAL A 32 -9.82 -8.35 -2.22
CA VAL A 32 -10.55 -7.51 -3.18
C VAL A 32 -10.15 -7.94 -4.59
N CYS A 33 -11.10 -8.54 -5.29
CA CYS A 33 -10.91 -9.10 -6.62
C CYS A 33 -11.41 -8.11 -7.68
N ALA A 34 -10.55 -7.82 -8.65
CA ALA A 34 -10.89 -7.07 -9.83
C ALA A 34 -11.16 -8.02 -11.00
N PHE A 35 -12.16 -7.69 -11.80
CA PHE A 35 -12.48 -8.42 -13.01
C PHE A 35 -12.56 -7.46 -14.17
N VAL A 36 -11.81 -7.78 -15.21
CA VAL A 36 -11.78 -7.03 -16.47
C VAL A 36 -12.02 -8.04 -17.58
N ALA A 37 -13.10 -7.85 -18.34
CA ALA A 37 -13.33 -8.53 -19.60
C ALA A 37 -12.99 -7.57 -20.75
N ASP A 38 -12.60 -8.10 -21.90
CA ASP A 38 -12.21 -7.28 -23.05
C ASP A 38 -13.28 -6.23 -23.40
N GLY A 39 -12.88 -4.95 -23.35
CA GLY A 39 -13.76 -3.81 -23.65
C GLY A 39 -14.84 -3.50 -22.61
N ALA A 40 -14.88 -4.21 -21.48
CA ALA A 40 -15.85 -3.97 -20.40
C ALA A 40 -15.28 -3.10 -19.27
N ALA A 41 -16.16 -2.41 -18.57
CA ALA A 41 -15.80 -1.70 -17.34
C ALA A 41 -15.34 -2.71 -16.27
N ARG A 42 -14.37 -2.30 -15.45
CA ARG A 42 -13.88 -3.10 -14.32
C ARG A 42 -15.03 -3.32 -13.33
N THR A 43 -15.18 -4.56 -12.87
CA THR A 43 -16.13 -4.91 -11.79
C THR A 43 -15.39 -5.51 -10.62
N TRP A 44 -16.03 -5.53 -9.45
CA TRP A 44 -15.38 -5.84 -8.19
C TRP A 44 -16.15 -6.87 -7.37
N LEU A 45 -15.42 -7.71 -6.63
CA LEU A 45 -15.98 -8.59 -5.62
C LEU A 45 -14.96 -8.76 -4.49
N ALA A 46 -15.40 -8.66 -3.25
CA ALA A 46 -14.55 -8.96 -2.10
C ALA A 46 -14.89 -10.36 -1.56
N LEU A 47 -13.86 -11.13 -1.23
CA LEU A 47 -13.97 -12.50 -0.73
C LEU A 47 -13.33 -12.61 0.66
N GLY A 48 -13.90 -13.45 1.52
CA GLY A 48 -13.27 -13.85 2.77
C GLY A 48 -12.16 -14.89 2.57
N PRO A 49 -11.50 -15.35 3.66
CA PRO A 49 -10.44 -16.35 3.62
C PRO A 49 -10.86 -17.65 2.90
N ASP A 50 -12.10 -18.06 3.12
CA ASP A 50 -12.69 -19.28 2.56
C ASP A 50 -13.20 -19.10 1.11
N GLY A 51 -12.94 -17.94 0.49
CA GLY A 51 -13.40 -17.63 -0.87
C GLY A 51 -14.89 -17.27 -0.95
N GLN A 52 -15.56 -17.09 0.18
CA GLN A 52 -16.97 -16.71 0.22
C GLN A 52 -17.16 -15.20 -0.03
N PRO A 53 -18.17 -14.79 -0.81
CA PRO A 53 -18.45 -13.37 -1.05
C PRO A 53 -18.78 -12.59 0.21
N VAL A 54 -18.22 -11.39 0.32
CA VAL A 54 -18.52 -10.44 1.40
C VAL A 54 -19.73 -9.60 1.00
N LEU A 55 -20.80 -9.68 1.79
CA LEU A 55 -22.04 -8.94 1.56
C LEU A 55 -22.14 -7.63 2.35
N GLU A 56 -21.38 -7.50 3.44
CA GLU A 56 -21.48 -6.37 4.35
C GLU A 56 -20.73 -5.17 3.78
N ARG A 57 -21.45 -4.08 3.46
CA ARG A 57 -20.87 -2.87 2.86
C ARG A 57 -19.72 -2.31 3.69
N ARG A 58 -19.87 -2.28 5.01
CA ARG A 58 -18.85 -1.78 5.94
C ARG A 58 -17.53 -2.53 5.79
N ARG A 59 -17.56 -3.87 5.70
CA ARG A 59 -16.35 -4.69 5.54
C ARG A 59 -15.64 -4.43 4.21
N VAL A 60 -16.39 -4.24 3.13
CA VAL A 60 -15.83 -3.87 1.83
C VAL A 60 -15.18 -2.50 1.90
N ARG A 61 -15.84 -1.51 2.51
CA ARG A 61 -15.28 -0.16 2.70
C ARG A 61 -13.99 -0.16 3.50
N GLU A 62 -13.94 -0.93 4.59
CA GLU A 62 -12.74 -1.06 5.44
C GLU A 62 -11.56 -1.68 4.66
N ALA A 63 -11.81 -2.75 3.90
CA ALA A 63 -10.81 -3.38 3.04
C ALA A 63 -10.29 -2.42 1.95
N VAL A 64 -11.19 -1.73 1.26
CA VAL A 64 -10.84 -0.77 0.21
C VAL A 64 -10.09 0.43 0.80
N ALA A 65 -10.49 0.91 1.98
CA ALA A 65 -9.82 2.03 2.64
C ALA A 65 -8.36 1.69 2.98
N ILE A 66 -8.11 0.54 3.62
CA ILE A 66 -6.74 0.20 3.99
C ILE A 66 -5.86 -0.08 2.77
N LEU A 67 -6.42 -0.67 1.71
CA LEU A 67 -5.72 -0.84 0.43
C LEU A 67 -5.32 0.51 -0.17
N ALA A 68 -6.28 1.43 -0.31
CA ALA A 68 -6.01 2.77 -0.87
C ALA A 68 -4.99 3.55 -0.03
N LEU A 69 -5.07 3.46 1.30
CA LEU A 69 -4.13 4.15 2.18
C LEU A 69 -2.72 3.56 2.09
N CYS A 70 -2.58 2.23 2.03
CA CYS A 70 -1.27 1.60 1.86
C CYS A 70 -0.68 1.95 0.48
N GLU A 71 -1.47 1.88 -0.59
CA GLU A 71 -1.03 2.24 -1.94
C GLU A 71 -0.51 3.68 -1.98
N LEU A 72 -1.31 4.63 -1.47
CA LEU A 72 -0.91 6.04 -1.43
C LEU A 72 0.34 6.26 -0.57
N ALA A 73 0.44 5.55 0.57
CA ALA A 73 1.61 5.64 1.43
C ALA A 73 2.87 5.11 0.73
N GLU A 74 2.77 4.01 0.00
CA GLU A 74 3.89 3.44 -0.77
C GLU A 74 4.35 4.40 -1.88
N GLU A 75 3.40 4.96 -2.64
CA GLU A 75 3.67 5.95 -3.70
C GLU A 75 4.30 7.23 -3.14
N THR A 76 3.84 7.69 -1.98
CA THR A 76 4.31 8.94 -1.36
C THR A 76 5.64 8.76 -0.63
N ALA A 77 5.87 7.62 0.00
CA ALA A 77 7.08 7.37 0.80
C ALA A 77 8.35 7.39 -0.05
N ALA A 78 8.23 6.96 -1.31
CA ALA A 78 9.32 6.89 -2.27
C ALA A 78 8.87 7.50 -3.62
N PRO A 79 8.76 8.82 -3.74
CA PRO A 79 8.30 9.48 -4.97
C PRO A 79 9.32 9.36 -6.13
N GLY A 80 10.43 8.64 -5.92
CA GLY A 80 11.49 8.40 -6.87
C GLY A 80 12.24 7.10 -6.52
N ASP A 81 13.32 6.83 -7.25
CA ASP A 81 14.04 5.58 -7.13
C ASP A 81 14.96 5.56 -5.89
N LEU A 82 14.64 4.70 -4.91
CA LEU A 82 15.44 4.53 -3.70
C LEU A 82 16.83 3.90 -3.96
N ASP A 83 16.99 3.14 -5.05
CA ASP A 83 18.30 2.65 -5.49
C ASP A 83 19.17 3.78 -6.04
N GLU A 84 18.56 4.69 -6.80
CA GLU A 84 19.24 5.88 -7.29
C GLU A 84 19.67 6.78 -6.13
N LEU A 85 18.76 7.07 -5.19
CA LEU A 85 19.06 7.87 -4.00
C LEU A 85 20.20 7.24 -3.18
N LEU A 86 20.18 5.93 -2.96
CA LEU A 86 21.25 5.25 -2.23
C LEU A 86 22.61 5.34 -2.96
N SER A 87 22.59 5.27 -4.29
CA SER A 87 23.80 5.43 -5.12
C SER A 87 24.36 6.86 -5.03
N GLN A 88 23.48 7.88 -5.04
CA GLN A 88 23.87 9.27 -4.88
C GLN A 88 24.48 9.54 -3.48
N LEU A 89 23.87 9.01 -2.42
CA LEU A 89 24.40 9.12 -1.06
C LEU A 89 25.78 8.46 -0.92
N ALA A 90 25.97 7.27 -1.51
CA ALA A 90 27.25 6.58 -1.50
C ALA A 90 28.34 7.37 -2.23
N ALA A 91 28.02 7.99 -3.37
CA ALA A 91 28.94 8.87 -4.08
C ALA A 91 29.31 10.09 -3.23
N LEU A 92 28.32 10.74 -2.59
CA LEU A 92 28.52 11.88 -1.71
C LEU A 92 29.40 11.53 -0.49
N ARG A 93 29.22 10.33 0.08
CA ARG A 93 30.07 9.81 1.16
C ARG A 93 31.53 9.68 0.72
N MET A 94 31.78 9.24 -0.51
CA MET A 94 33.14 9.09 -1.06
C MET A 94 33.83 10.43 -1.34
N THR A 95 33.07 11.46 -1.72
CA THR A 95 33.63 12.77 -2.11
C THR A 95 33.71 13.76 -0.97
N GLU A 96 32.69 13.81 -0.12
CA GLU A 96 32.51 14.87 0.89
C GLU A 96 32.39 14.34 2.32
N ASN A 97 31.87 13.11 2.49
CA ASN A 97 31.62 12.48 3.79
C ASN A 97 30.94 13.41 4.82
N PRO A 98 29.78 14.01 4.48
CA PRO A 98 29.13 14.95 5.38
C PRO A 98 28.63 14.26 6.66
N PRO A 99 28.51 14.98 7.78
CA PRO A 99 27.89 14.44 8.99
C PRO A 99 26.46 13.95 8.72
N GLY A 100 26.09 12.78 9.25
CA GLY A 100 24.75 12.21 9.08
C GLY A 100 24.55 11.33 7.83
N ILE A 101 25.59 11.16 7.00
CA ILE A 101 25.48 10.41 5.74
C ILE A 101 25.19 8.92 5.94
N ASP A 102 25.77 8.32 6.99
CA ASP A 102 25.54 6.90 7.31
C ASP A 102 24.10 6.66 7.77
N GLU A 103 23.56 7.58 8.59
CA GLU A 103 22.16 7.56 9.02
C GLU A 103 21.20 7.74 7.84
N ALA A 104 21.52 8.62 6.89
CA ALA A 104 20.74 8.81 5.67
C ALA A 104 20.72 7.55 4.80
N GLU A 105 21.88 6.93 4.54
CA GLU A 105 21.95 5.67 3.79
C GLU A 105 21.16 4.55 4.50
N GLN A 106 21.26 4.46 5.83
CA GLN A 106 20.51 3.47 6.60
C GLN A 106 19.00 3.72 6.54
N ALA A 107 18.55 4.97 6.64
CA ALA A 107 17.13 5.30 6.55
C ALA A 107 16.53 4.94 5.18
N VAL A 108 17.29 5.10 4.09
CA VAL A 108 16.89 4.62 2.75
C VAL A 108 16.73 3.10 2.74
N ARG A 109 17.69 2.35 3.30
CA ARG A 109 17.63 0.88 3.37
C ARG A 109 16.44 0.40 4.20
N ASP A 110 16.20 1.03 5.34
CA ASP A 110 15.07 0.72 6.22
C ASP A 110 13.74 0.93 5.49
N LEU A 111 13.57 2.06 4.79
CA LEU A 111 12.36 2.33 4.02
C LEU A 111 12.16 1.29 2.91
N ARG A 112 13.22 0.96 2.16
CA ARG A 112 13.16 -0.09 1.12
C ARG A 112 12.72 -1.43 1.69
N GLN A 113 13.23 -1.81 2.86
CA GLN A 113 12.86 -3.05 3.52
C GLN A 113 11.39 -3.07 3.91
N VAL A 114 10.86 -1.96 4.43
CA VAL A 114 9.44 -1.82 4.80
C VAL A 114 8.52 -1.89 3.58
N LEU A 115 8.88 -1.17 2.49
CA LEU A 115 8.13 -1.23 1.24
C LEU A 115 8.14 -2.66 0.67
N GLY A 116 9.29 -3.33 0.70
CA GLY A 116 9.42 -4.72 0.28
C GLY A 116 9.11 -4.93 -1.20
N ALA A 117 8.88 -6.19 -1.58
CA ALA A 117 8.46 -6.55 -2.93
C ALA A 117 7.01 -7.09 -2.90
N PRO A 118 6.20 -6.80 -3.93
CA PRO A 118 4.86 -7.37 -4.03
C PRO A 118 4.90 -8.90 -4.23
N PRO A 119 3.84 -9.63 -3.81
CA PRO A 119 2.62 -9.10 -3.20
C PRO A 119 2.77 -8.81 -1.70
N VAL A 120 2.08 -7.77 -1.23
CA VAL A 120 2.05 -7.34 0.18
C VAL A 120 0.63 -7.33 0.73
N LEU A 121 0.50 -7.52 2.03
CA LEU A 121 -0.78 -7.43 2.72
C LEU A 121 -1.01 -6.00 3.23
N ALA A 122 -2.08 -5.35 2.79
CA ALA A 122 -2.46 -4.04 3.31
C ALA A 122 -3.03 -4.16 4.72
N THR A 123 -2.35 -3.56 5.70
CA THR A 123 -2.76 -3.55 7.11
C THR A 123 -2.51 -2.17 7.73
N PRO A 124 -3.23 -1.81 8.81
CA PRO A 124 -2.90 -0.59 9.56
C PRO A 124 -1.46 -0.58 10.09
N ALA A 125 -0.95 -1.73 10.55
CA ALA A 125 0.43 -1.84 11.03
C ALA A 125 1.45 -1.55 9.92
N ARG A 126 1.22 -2.03 8.69
CA ARG A 126 2.06 -1.71 7.53
C ARG A 126 2.04 -0.22 7.23
N LEU A 127 0.86 0.40 7.28
CA LEU A 127 0.72 1.85 7.06
C LEU A 127 1.54 2.65 8.08
N ASP A 128 1.50 2.24 9.35
CA ASP A 128 2.30 2.85 10.42
C ASP A 128 3.81 2.65 10.19
N GLU A 129 4.23 1.45 9.80
CA GLU A 129 5.63 1.12 9.49
C GLU A 129 6.18 1.99 8.35
N ILE A 130 5.40 2.15 7.26
CA ILE A 130 5.76 3.02 6.13
C ILE A 130 5.90 4.47 6.61
N GLY A 131 4.95 4.97 7.41
CA GLY A 131 5.01 6.34 7.93
C GLY A 131 6.21 6.58 8.83
N ILE A 132 6.55 5.63 9.69
CA ILE A 132 7.73 5.70 10.56
C ILE A 132 9.02 5.70 9.73
N ALA A 133 9.16 4.79 8.77
CA ALA A 133 10.35 4.70 7.92
C ALA A 133 10.51 5.95 7.05
N SER A 134 9.41 6.45 6.46
CA SER A 134 9.39 7.69 5.68
C SER A 134 9.84 8.88 6.53
N ARG A 135 9.31 9.01 7.75
CA ARG A 135 9.69 10.11 8.64
C ARG A 135 11.16 10.04 9.04
N ARG A 136 11.71 8.84 9.26
CA ARG A 136 13.14 8.66 9.55
C ARG A 136 14.01 9.15 8.39
N LEU A 137 13.64 8.79 7.16
CA LEU A 137 14.34 9.24 5.97
C LEU A 137 14.27 10.77 5.81
N GLU A 138 13.09 11.37 5.94
CA GLU A 138 12.92 12.83 5.87
C GLU A 138 13.82 13.55 6.89
N VAL A 139 13.86 13.07 8.14
CA VAL A 139 14.71 13.65 9.20
C VAL A 139 16.19 13.51 8.86
N ALA A 140 16.63 12.33 8.40
CA ALA A 140 18.01 12.09 8.03
C ALA A 140 18.47 12.96 6.83
N LEU A 141 17.55 13.33 5.94
CA LEU A 141 17.79 14.24 4.82
C LEU A 141 17.63 15.73 5.20
N GLY A 142 17.45 16.06 6.49
CA GLY A 142 17.37 17.45 6.97
C GLY A 142 15.97 18.04 7.07
N GLY A 143 14.92 17.24 6.83
CA GLY A 143 13.50 17.62 6.89
C GLY A 143 12.89 17.69 8.30
N ALA A 144 13.72 17.76 9.35
CA ALA A 144 13.22 17.79 10.73
C ALA A 144 12.32 19.02 11.00
N GLU A 145 12.70 20.19 10.47
CA GLU A 145 12.03 21.48 10.73
C GLU A 145 10.98 21.87 9.67
N GLN A 146 11.01 21.27 8.48
CA GLN A 146 10.15 21.67 7.35
C GLN A 146 8.79 20.95 7.30
N GLY A 147 8.46 20.15 8.32
CA GLY A 147 7.30 19.25 8.31
C GLY A 147 7.57 17.98 7.49
N SER A 148 6.54 17.15 7.33
CA SER A 148 6.64 15.88 6.60
C SER A 148 5.81 15.94 5.32
N PRO A 149 6.45 15.93 4.12
CA PRO A 149 5.76 15.76 2.85
C PRO A 149 4.85 14.51 2.85
N PHE A 150 5.32 13.41 3.44
CA PHE A 150 4.52 12.20 3.59
C PHE A 150 3.24 12.47 4.39
N ALA A 151 3.36 13.09 5.57
CA ALA A 151 2.19 13.38 6.42
C ALA A 151 1.22 14.36 5.75
N ALA A 152 1.73 15.33 4.98
CA ALA A 152 0.90 16.27 4.23
C ALA A 152 0.07 15.58 3.16
N ALA A 153 0.65 14.63 2.41
CA ALA A 153 -0.08 13.83 1.43
C ALA A 153 -1.11 12.91 2.10
N MET A 154 -0.72 12.21 3.17
CA MET A 154 -1.63 11.32 3.90
C MET A 154 -2.84 12.06 4.49
N LYS A 155 -2.70 13.34 4.87
CA LYS A 155 -3.82 14.17 5.32
C LYS A 155 -4.87 14.43 4.22
N GLY A 156 -4.47 14.38 2.95
CA GLY A 156 -5.35 14.51 1.79
C GLY A 156 -5.97 13.19 1.31
N ALA A 157 -5.65 12.06 1.94
CA ALA A 157 -6.01 10.72 1.44
C ALA A 157 -7.52 10.45 1.37
N SER A 158 -8.34 11.15 2.15
CA SER A 158 -9.79 10.92 2.22
C SER A 158 -10.46 10.98 0.85
N GLU A 159 -10.08 11.91 -0.01
CA GLU A 159 -10.68 12.05 -1.34
C GLU A 159 -10.40 10.85 -2.24
N VAL A 160 -9.17 10.32 -2.19
CA VAL A 160 -8.73 9.14 -2.96
C VAL A 160 -9.46 7.89 -2.46
N VAL A 161 -9.54 7.71 -1.15
CA VAL A 161 -10.25 6.59 -0.52
C VAL A 161 -11.73 6.60 -0.89
N GLU A 162 -12.39 7.76 -0.78
CA GLU A 162 -13.80 7.90 -1.12
C GLU A 162 -14.08 7.65 -2.60
N ALA A 163 -13.18 8.09 -3.49
CA ALA A 163 -13.29 7.84 -4.91
C ALA A 163 -13.24 6.33 -5.23
N LEU A 164 -12.25 5.61 -4.67
CA LEU A 164 -12.13 4.17 -4.88
C LEU A 164 -13.29 3.40 -4.25
N GLN A 165 -13.75 3.78 -3.06
CA GLN A 165 -14.94 3.19 -2.45
C GLN A 165 -16.18 3.34 -3.33
N ARG A 166 -16.40 4.55 -3.89
CA ARG A 166 -17.52 4.79 -4.81
C ARG A 166 -17.42 3.93 -6.06
N GLU A 167 -16.23 3.82 -6.65
CA GLU A 167 -15.99 2.95 -7.81
C GLU A 167 -16.34 1.49 -7.47
N VAL A 168 -15.76 0.94 -6.41
CA VAL A 168 -15.96 -0.45 -5.99
C VAL A 168 -17.43 -0.74 -5.70
N GLU A 169 -18.13 0.13 -4.98
CA GLU A 169 -19.54 -0.06 -4.64
C GLU A 169 -20.46 0.02 -5.85
N SER A 170 -20.20 0.95 -6.78
CA SER A 170 -21.02 1.14 -7.99
C SER A 170 -20.95 -0.03 -8.98
N SER A 171 -19.81 -0.74 -8.98
CA SER A 171 -19.53 -1.86 -9.90
C SER A 171 -19.30 -3.17 -9.14
N TYR A 172 -19.89 -3.30 -7.95
CA TYR A 172 -19.82 -4.50 -7.13
C TYR A 172 -20.74 -5.59 -7.71
N ARG A 173 -20.22 -6.81 -7.86
CA ARG A 173 -20.91 -7.90 -8.59
C ARG A 173 -22.16 -8.45 -7.91
N ILE A 174 -22.36 -8.16 -6.63
CA ILE A 174 -23.49 -8.66 -5.83
C ILE A 174 -24.10 -7.55 -4.97
N GLY A 175 -25.30 -7.77 -4.44
CA GLY A 175 -25.96 -6.78 -3.58
C GLY A 175 -25.25 -6.60 -2.22
N LEU A 176 -24.80 -5.38 -1.94
CA LEU A 176 -24.26 -5.01 -0.63
C LEU A 176 -25.38 -4.66 0.35
N ARG A 177 -25.27 -5.20 1.57
CA ARG A 177 -26.16 -4.93 2.71
C ARG A 177 -25.57 -3.81 3.57
#